data_AF-A0A5N5MZ82-F1
#
_entry.id   AF-A0A5N5MZ82-F1
#
_cell.length_a   1.000
_cell.length_b   1.000
_cell.length_c   1.000
_cell.angle_alpha   90.00
_cell.angle_beta   90.00
_cell.angle_gamma   90.00
#
_symmetry.space_group_name_H-M   'P 1'
#
loop_
_entity.id
_entity.type
_entity.pdbx_description
1 polymer ?
#
loop_
_entity_poly.entity_id
_entity_poly.type
_entity_poly.pdbx_seq_one_letter_code
_entity_poly.pdbx_strand_id
1 'polypeptide(L)'
;SDDLNGGTKEEWAEVGQNYLAYTGPFYLDESGDVPLLQHHMSRSSFPNWLGNTQRRMVKIEKKGDDDFLTLGPEGETIVMGELRTTQLVWRRLPVNHAARPS
;
A
#
# COMPACT_ATOMS: atom_id res chain seq x y z
N SER A 1 34.73 -4.50 17.13
CA SER A 1 34.51 -3.43 16.13
C SER A 1 33.08 -3.60 15.73
N ASP A 2 32.18 -2.77 16.28
CA ASP A 2 30.75 -2.82 15.95
C ASP A 2 30.62 -2.43 14.48
N ASP A 3 30.18 -3.37 13.67
CA ASP A 3 29.81 -3.05 12.30
C ASP A 3 28.50 -2.27 12.34
N LEU A 4 28.62 -0.95 12.36
CA LEU A 4 27.52 0.01 12.23
C LEU A 4 26.87 -0.04 10.83
N ASN A 5 27.34 -0.91 9.93
CA ASN A 5 26.80 -1.11 8.60
C ASN A 5 26.15 -2.50 8.46
N GLY A 6 24.88 -2.58 8.91
CA GLY A 6 23.76 -3.19 8.18
C GLY A 6 23.88 -4.63 7.66
N GLY A 7 22.79 -5.39 7.79
CA GLY A 7 22.69 -6.80 7.39
C GLY A 7 23.30 -7.16 6.02
N THR A 8 23.70 -8.41 5.89
CA THR A 8 24.22 -9.06 4.68
C THR A 8 23.21 -8.98 3.53
N LYS A 9 23.69 -9.21 2.29
CA LYS A 9 22.81 -9.23 1.11
C LYS A 9 21.74 -10.32 1.24
N GLU A 10 22.11 -11.44 1.84
CA GLU A 10 21.24 -12.58 2.10
C GLU A 10 20.11 -12.18 3.08
N GLU A 11 20.46 -11.52 4.19
CA GLU A 11 19.46 -11.00 5.15
C GLU A 11 18.52 -9.97 4.50
N TRP A 12 19.05 -9.06 3.67
CA TRP A 12 18.21 -8.11 2.94
C TRP A 12 17.30 -8.79 1.90
N ALA A 13 17.79 -9.82 1.22
CA ALA A 13 17.00 -10.57 0.25
C ALA A 13 15.85 -11.33 0.93
N GLU A 14 16.11 -11.96 2.07
CA GLU A 14 15.11 -12.67 2.86
C GLU A 14 13.99 -11.73 3.34
N VAL A 15 14.36 -10.55 3.87
CA VAL A 15 13.39 -9.52 4.26
C VAL A 15 12.63 -8.97 3.04
N GLY A 16 13.34 -8.66 1.96
CA GLY A 16 12.78 -8.05 0.76
C GLY A 16 11.73 -8.91 0.05
N GLN A 17 11.85 -10.25 0.14
CA GLN A 17 10.86 -11.17 -0.43
C GLN A 17 9.46 -11.03 0.20
N ASN A 18 9.40 -10.60 1.47
CA ASN A 18 8.17 -10.53 2.24
C ASN A 18 7.75 -9.08 2.55
N TYR A 19 8.44 -8.10 1.95
CA TYR A 19 8.26 -6.69 2.28
C TYR A 19 7.89 -5.85 1.05
N LEU A 20 6.69 -5.28 1.08
CA LEU A 20 6.21 -4.35 0.07
C LEU A 20 6.23 -2.92 0.61
N ALA A 21 7.10 -2.09 0.04
CA ALA A 21 7.13 -0.66 0.29
C ALA A 21 7.12 0.09 -1.03
N TYR A 22 6.36 1.18 -1.07
CA TYR A 22 6.31 2.07 -2.22
C TYR A 22 5.92 3.47 -1.78
N THR A 23 6.27 4.46 -2.60
CA THR A 23 5.85 5.85 -2.37
C THR A 23 5.80 6.63 -3.67
N GLY A 24 5.11 7.75 -3.62
CA GLY A 24 4.93 8.69 -4.72
C GLY A 24 3.58 9.40 -4.60
N PRO A 25 3.29 10.32 -5.55
CA PRO A 25 2.06 11.08 -5.51
C PRO A 25 0.85 10.19 -5.81
N PHE A 26 -0.27 10.52 -5.18
CA PHE A 26 -1.56 9.92 -5.50
C PHE A 26 -2.55 11.01 -5.90
N TYR A 27 -3.51 10.60 -6.72
CA TYR A 27 -4.63 11.43 -7.18
C TYR A 27 -5.92 10.69 -6.87
N LEU A 28 -6.93 11.42 -6.42
CA LEU A 28 -8.26 10.88 -6.15
C LEU A 28 -9.23 11.45 -7.17
N ASP A 29 -9.88 10.56 -7.91
CA ASP A 29 -10.98 10.90 -8.81
C ASP A 29 -12.30 10.48 -8.15
N GLU A 30 -13.13 11.47 -7.82
CA GLU A 30 -14.43 11.28 -7.17
C GLU A 30 -15.60 11.54 -8.15
N SER A 31 -15.32 11.63 -9.45
CA SER A 31 -16.34 11.93 -10.46
C SER A 31 -17.27 10.76 -10.80
N GLY A 32 -16.83 9.52 -10.52
CA GLY A 32 -17.62 8.30 -10.73
C GLY A 32 -18.39 7.84 -9.49
N ASP A 33 -19.24 6.82 -9.66
CA ASP A 33 -20.07 6.25 -8.57
C ASP A 33 -19.24 5.70 -7.40
N VAL A 34 -18.04 5.18 -7.69
CA VAL A 34 -17.09 4.73 -6.68
C VAL A 34 -15.78 5.48 -6.90
N PRO A 35 -15.24 6.17 -5.88
CA PRO A 35 -14.00 6.92 -6.04
C PRO A 35 -12.82 6.03 -6.43
N LEU A 36 -11.96 6.58 -7.29
CA LEU A 36 -10.78 5.91 -7.81
C LEU A 36 -9.51 6.61 -7.32
N LEU A 37 -8.65 5.86 -6.63
CA LEU A 37 -7.33 6.30 -6.25
C LEU A 37 -6.29 5.85 -7.29
N GLN A 38 -5.52 6.79 -7.80
CA GLN A 38 -4.42 6.57 -8.74
C GLN A 38 -3.08 6.89 -8.04
N HIS A 39 -2.29 5.86 -7.71
CA HIS A 39 -1.00 6.04 -7.03
C HIS A 39 0.15 5.83 -8.02
N HIS A 40 0.91 6.89 -8.30
CA HIS A 40 2.12 6.80 -9.11
C HIS A 40 3.32 6.36 -8.25
N MET A 41 3.90 5.21 -8.59
CA MET A 41 4.96 4.58 -7.82
C MET A 41 6.34 5.14 -8.18
N SER A 42 6.69 6.29 -7.61
CA SER A 42 8.00 6.94 -7.80
C SER A 42 9.17 6.17 -7.16
N ARG A 43 8.87 5.34 -6.15
CA ARG A 43 9.78 4.37 -5.53
C ARG A 43 8.98 3.10 -5.22
N SER A 44 9.60 1.94 -5.38
CA SER A 44 9.01 0.66 -4.98
C SER A 44 10.09 -0.35 -4.66
N SER A 45 9.89 -1.17 -3.62
CA SER A 45 10.69 -2.38 -3.36
C SER A 45 10.43 -3.47 -4.39
N PHE A 46 9.34 -3.37 -5.16
CA PHE A 46 9.00 -4.28 -6.24
C PHE A 46 9.36 -3.62 -7.59
N PRO A 47 10.45 -4.03 -8.27
CA PRO A 47 10.97 -3.32 -9.43
C PRO A 47 9.94 -3.16 -10.56
N ASN A 48 9.08 -4.16 -10.75
CA ASN A 48 8.03 -4.16 -11.77
C ASN A 48 6.96 -3.07 -11.55
N TRP A 49 6.91 -2.44 -10.38
CA TRP A 49 5.96 -1.38 -10.08
C TRP A 49 6.57 0.01 -10.21
N LEU A 50 7.90 0.13 -10.30
CA LEU A 50 8.56 1.42 -10.40
C LEU A 50 8.12 2.16 -11.68
N GLY A 51 7.63 3.39 -11.53
CA GLY A 51 7.10 4.21 -12.62
C GLY A 51 5.66 3.90 -13.03
N ASN A 52 5.08 2.80 -12.54
CA ASN A 52 3.70 2.44 -12.85
C ASN A 52 2.70 3.22 -11.99
N THR A 53 1.49 3.38 -12.51
CA THR A 53 0.35 3.93 -11.77
C THR A 53 -0.59 2.80 -11.40
N GLN A 54 -0.79 2.58 -10.11
CA GLN A 54 -1.77 1.62 -9.60
C GLN A 54 -3.13 2.30 -9.46
N ARG A 55 -4.18 1.65 -9.98
CA ARG A 55 -5.57 2.10 -9.91
C ARG A 55 -6.29 1.28 -8.85
N ARG A 56 -6.92 1.95 -7.88
CA ARG A 56 -7.55 1.29 -6.73
C ARG A 56 -8.93 1.89 -6.46
N MET A 57 -9.95 1.04 -6.44
CA MET A 57 -11.29 1.42 -6.01
C MET A 57 -11.29 1.67 -4.52
N VAL A 58 -11.87 2.79 -4.11
CA VAL A 58 -11.90 3.25 -2.71
C VAL A 58 -13.23 2.86 -2.09
N LYS A 59 -13.17 2.24 -0.91
CA LYS A 59 -14.35 2.02 -0.07
C LYS A 59 -14.03 2.45 1.36
N ILE A 60 -14.84 3.36 1.89
CA ILE A 60 -14.82 3.72 3.31
C ILE A 60 -16.07 3.14 3.96
N GLU A 61 -15.89 2.37 5.02
CA GLU A 61 -16.99 1.70 5.73
C GLU A 61 -16.82 1.81 7.24
N LYS A 62 -17.94 1.96 7.97
CA LYS A 62 -17.95 1.91 9.44
C LYS A 62 -18.15 0.47 9.92
N LYS A 63 -17.35 0.06 10.91
CA LYS A 63 -17.53 -1.20 11.64
C LYS A 63 -17.50 -0.90 13.14
N GLY A 64 -18.67 -0.87 13.76
CA GLY A 64 -18.82 -0.31 15.11
C GLY A 64 -18.50 1.18 15.10
N ASP A 65 -17.60 1.61 15.99
CA ASP A 65 -17.17 3.01 16.11
C ASP A 65 -15.97 3.38 15.23
N ASP A 66 -15.37 2.40 14.53
CA ASP A 66 -14.18 2.58 13.71
C ASP A 66 -14.52 2.78 12.21
N ASP A 67 -13.76 3.66 11.54
CA ASP A 67 -13.77 3.79 10.08
C ASP A 67 -12.68 2.89 9.47
N PHE A 68 -13.00 2.21 8.38
CA PHE A 68 -12.07 1.39 7.60
C PHE A 68 -11.98 1.88 6.16
N LEU A 69 -10.75 2.04 5.66
CA LEU A 69 -10.44 2.26 4.25
C LEU A 69 -10.06 0.93 3.61
N THR A 70 -10.75 0.54 2.56
CA THR A 70 -10.38 -0.58 1.69
C THR A 70 -9.98 -0.04 0.32
N LEU A 71 -8.80 -0.45 -0.16
CA LEU A 71 -8.33 -0.22 -1.53
C LEU A 71 -8.20 -1.55 -2.25
N GLY A 72 -8.95 -1.73 -3.34
CA GLY A 72 -8.98 -2.96 -4.13
C GLY A 72 -8.82 -2.71 -5.63
N PRO A 73 -8.56 -3.76 -6.43
CA PRO A 73 -8.59 -3.64 -7.89
C PRO A 73 -10.00 -3.32 -8.40
N GLU A 74 -10.12 -2.83 -9.63
CA GLU A 74 -11.42 -2.59 -10.31
C GLU A 74 -12.19 -3.90 -10.57
N GLY A 75 -11.49 -5.05 -10.58
CA GLY A 75 -12.07 -6.38 -10.75
C GLY A 75 -11.11 -7.48 -10.29
N GLU A 76 -11.53 -8.73 -10.44
CA GLU A 76 -10.69 -9.88 -10.07
C GLU A 76 -9.40 -9.90 -10.90
N THR A 77 -8.28 -10.24 -10.27
CA THR A 77 -6.97 -10.26 -10.92
C THR A 77 -6.39 -11.67 -10.87
N ILE A 78 -5.76 -12.10 -11.95
CA ILE A 78 -5.00 -13.36 -11.95
C ILE A 78 -3.67 -13.10 -11.26
N VAL A 79 -3.48 -13.69 -10.08
CA VAL A 79 -2.24 -13.62 -9.31
C VAL A 79 -1.72 -15.05 -9.16
N MET A 80 -0.55 -15.32 -9.73
CA MET A 80 0.06 -16.66 -9.75
C MET A 80 -0.84 -17.75 -10.37
N GLY A 81 -1.60 -17.42 -11.41
CA GLY A 81 -2.49 -18.36 -12.10
C GLY A 81 -3.84 -18.60 -11.43
N GLU A 82 -4.08 -18.00 -10.26
CA GLU A 82 -5.35 -18.07 -9.55
C GLU A 82 -6.08 -16.73 -9.58
N LEU A 83 -7.41 -16.80 -9.61
CA LEU A 83 -8.27 -15.63 -9.47
C LEU A 83 -8.22 -15.14 -8.02
N ARG A 84 -7.60 -13.98 -7.81
CA ARG A 84 -7.43 -13.38 -6.48
C ARG A 84 -7.82 -11.91 -6.49
N THR A 85 -8.42 -11.49 -5.39
CA THR A 85 -8.74 -10.08 -5.13
C THR A 85 -7.88 -9.60 -3.97
N THR A 86 -6.76 -8.94 -4.28
CA THR A 86 -5.86 -8.40 -3.26
C THR A 86 -6.33 -7.03 -2.82
N GLN A 87 -6.76 -6.92 -1.58
CA GLN A 87 -7.19 -5.68 -0.95
C GLN A 87 -6.21 -5.22 0.11
N LEU A 88 -6.05 -3.91 0.23
CA LEU A 88 -5.40 -3.29 1.37
C LEU A 88 -6.49 -2.68 2.26
N VAL A 89 -6.49 -3.03 3.53
CA VAL A 89 -7.50 -2.59 4.50
C VAL A 89 -6.80 -1.89 5.65
N TRP A 90 -7.16 -0.64 5.89
CA TRP A 90 -6.65 0.16 7.00
C TRP A 90 -7.79 0.55 7.91
N ARG A 91 -7.58 0.40 9.21
CA ARG A 91 -8.43 1.03 10.23
C ARG A 91 -7.92 2.45 10.46
N ARG A 92 -8.82 3.43 10.45
CA ARG A 92 -8.50 4.80 10.83
C ARG A 92 -8.10 4.82 12.30
N LEU A 93 -6.87 5.24 12.58
CA LEU A 93 -6.45 5.51 13.95
C LEU A 93 -7.01 6.88 14.42
N PRO A 94 -7.17 7.08 15.74
CA PRO A 94 -7.43 8.39 16.30
C PRO A 94 -6.39 9.41 15.81
N VAL A 95 -6.80 10.67 15.71
CA VAL A 95 -5.91 11.75 15.25
C VAL A 95 -4.67 11.79 16.14
N ASN A 96 -3.50 11.56 15.54
CA ASN A 96 -2.24 11.67 16.24
C ASN A 96 -1.86 13.15 16.36
N HIS A 97 -2.18 13.77 17.50
CA HIS A 97 -1.81 15.15 17.82
C HIS A 97 -0.37 15.30 18.37
N ALA A 98 0.45 14.24 18.33
CA ALA A 98 1.78 14.31 18.90
C ALA A 98 2.66 15.31 18.13
N ALA A 99 3.11 16.35 18.83
CA ALA A 99 4.03 17.36 18.30
C ALA A 99 5.46 16.81 18.07
N ARG A 100 5.75 15.59 18.55
CA ARG A 100 6.98 14.84 18.31
C ARG A 100 6.67 13.35 18.12
N PRO A 101 7.47 12.60 17.34
CA PRO A 101 7.33 11.15 17.23
C PRO A 101 7.47 10.50 18.61
N SER A 102 6.59 9.55 18.91
CA SER A 102 6.72 8.65 20.07
C SER A 102 7.82 7.62 19.87
#